data_AF-A0A519IDM1-F1
#
_entry.id   AF-A0A519IDM1-F1
#
_cell.length_a   1.000
_cell.length_b   1.000
_cell.length_c   1.000
_cell.angle_alpha   90.00
_cell.angle_beta   90.00
_cell.angle_gamma   90.00
#
_symmetry.space_group_name_H-M   'P 1'
#
loop_
_entity.id
_entity.type
_entity.pdbx_description
1 polymer ?
#
loop_
_entity_poly.entity_id
_entity_poly.type
_entity_poly.pdbx_seq_one_letter_code
_entity_poly.pdbx_strand_id
1 'polypeptide(L)' 'MASQSFALPSQLSDFTVTVACTRTPAAGTVTDDGVAMVFYTLVATACNITSGGGCPNGTTTEPTYAERQLTRGLTQ' A
#
# COMPACT_ATOMS: atom_id res chain seq x y z
N MET A 1 -2.34 3.57 -11.27
CA MET A 1 -2.02 3.21 -9.88
C MET A 1 -3.28 2.59 -9.31
N ALA A 2 -3.19 1.43 -8.67
CA ALA A 2 -4.35 0.75 -8.10
C ALA A 2 -4.25 0.78 -6.57
N SER A 3 -5.38 1.01 -5.89
CA SER A 3 -5.46 0.95 -4.43
C SER A 3 -6.74 0.24 -3.99
N GLN A 4 -6.65 -0.48 -2.89
CA GLN A 4 -7.78 -1.12 -2.24
C GLN A 4 -7.65 -0.97 -0.73
N SER A 5 -8.74 -0.59 -0.08
CA SER A 5 -8.84 -0.55 1.37
C SER A 5 -9.85 -1.58 1.85
N PHE A 6 -9.60 -2.18 3.02
CA PHE A 6 -10.52 -3.10 3.66
C PHE A 6 -10.34 -3.08 5.18
N ALA A 7 -11.45 -3.24 5.90
CA ALA A 7 -11.46 -3.40 7.34
C ALA A 7 -11.04 -4.84 7.70
N LEU A 8 -10.33 -5.00 8.81
CA LEU A 8 -10.02 -6.33 9.36
C LEU A 8 -11.19 -6.83 10.23
N PRO A 9 -11.42 -8.15 10.31
CA PRO A 9 -12.51 -8.69 11.12
C PRO A 9 -12.09 -8.95 12.58
N SER A 10 -13.09 -9.23 13.44
CA SER A 10 -12.92 -9.74 14.81
C SER A 10 -12.06 -8.82 15.68
N GLN A 11 -11.13 -9.37 16.47
CA GLN A 11 -10.24 -8.64 17.39
C GLN A 11 -9.35 -7.58 16.72
N LEU A 12 -9.32 -7.52 15.38
CA LEU A 12 -8.58 -6.53 14.61
C LEU A 12 -9.52 -5.46 13.98
N SER A 13 -10.80 -5.43 14.34
CA SER A 13 -11.82 -4.54 13.75
C SER A 13 -11.50 -3.05 13.83
N ASP A 14 -10.63 -2.67 14.76
CA ASP A 14 -10.19 -1.28 14.92
C ASP A 14 -9.20 -0.85 13.83
N PHE A 15 -8.69 -1.79 13.03
CA PHE A 15 -7.71 -1.53 11.98
C PHE A 15 -8.32 -1.62 10.58
N THR A 16 -7.90 -0.69 9.73
CA THR A 16 -8.07 -0.75 8.28
C THR A 16 -6.72 -1.02 7.63
N VAL A 17 -6.72 -1.76 6.53
CA VAL A 17 -5.56 -1.95 5.67
C VAL A 17 -5.82 -1.31 4.32
N THR A 18 -4.91 -0.45 3.88
CA THR A 18 -4.85 0.03 2.49
C THR A 18 -3.67 -0.63 1.79
N VAL A 19 -3.92 -1.26 0.66
CA VAL A 19 -2.89 -1.79 -0.24
C VAL A 19 -2.84 -0.91 -1.49
N ALA A 20 -1.67 -0.35 -1.78
CA ALA A 20 -1.40 0.42 -2.99
C ALA A 20 -0.39 -0.32 -3.87
N CYS A 21 -0.64 -0.33 -5.18
CA CYS A 21 0.22 -0.92 -6.18
C CYS A 21 0.66 0.12 -7.23
N THR A 22 1.97 0.26 -7.36
CA THR A 22 2.60 1.10 -8.38
C THR A 22 3.37 0.22 -9.36
N ARG A 23 3.14 0.42 -10.66
CA ARG A 23 3.84 -0.25 -11.76
C ARG A 23 4.91 0.68 -12.33
N THR A 24 6.08 0.15 -12.61
CA THR A 24 7.19 0.84 -13.27
C THR A 24 7.72 -0.01 -14.43
N PRO A 25 7.77 0.53 -15.66
CA PRO A 25 7.28 1.84 -16.08
C PRO A 25 5.74 1.92 -15.99
N ALA A 26 5.15 3.11 -16.04
CA ALA A 26 3.70 3.25 -15.96
C ALA A 26 2.97 2.54 -17.12
N ALA A 27 3.61 2.47 -18.29
CA ALA A 27 3.19 1.70 -19.45
C ALA A 27 4.42 1.14 -20.19
N GLY A 28 4.24 0.10 -21.00
CA GLY A 28 5.34 -0.55 -21.72
C GLY A 28 6.28 -1.34 -20.81
N THR A 29 7.52 -1.52 -21.23
CA THR A 29 8.59 -2.25 -20.53
C THR A 29 9.86 -1.42 -20.50
N VAL A 30 10.71 -1.66 -19.51
CA VAL A 30 12.11 -1.19 -19.53
C VAL A 30 12.97 -2.35 -20.01
N THR A 31 13.86 -2.11 -20.96
CA THR A 31 14.80 -3.14 -21.45
C THR A 31 16.10 -3.06 -20.66
N ASP A 32 16.54 -4.20 -20.12
CA ASP A 32 17.84 -4.38 -19.46
C ASP A 32 18.51 -5.62 -20.04
N ASP A 33 19.71 -5.45 -20.59
CA ASP A 33 20.44 -6.49 -21.34
C ASP A 33 19.59 -7.27 -22.37
N GLY A 34 18.72 -6.54 -23.09
CA GLY A 34 17.81 -7.12 -24.08
C GLY A 34 16.55 -7.79 -23.50
N VAL A 35 16.42 -7.89 -22.18
CA VAL A 35 15.24 -8.42 -21.50
C VAL A 35 14.26 -7.30 -21.19
N ALA A 36 13.02 -7.45 -21.65
CA ALA A 36 11.94 -6.53 -21.34
C ALA A 36 11.38 -6.82 -19.93
N MET A 37 11.50 -5.86 -19.02
CA MET A 37 11.10 -5.98 -17.61
C MET A 37 9.96 -5.04 -17.22
N VAL A 38 9.19 -5.50 -16.24
CA VAL A 38 8.19 -4.70 -15.51
C VAL A 38 8.36 -4.89 -14.01
N PHE A 39 8.31 -3.80 -13.26
CA PHE A 39 8.42 -3.78 -11.81
C PHE A 39 7.10 -3.36 -11.19
N TYR A 40 6.75 -4.00 -10.07
CA TYR A 40 5.63 -3.58 -9.24
C TYR A 40 6.12 -3.35 -7.81
N THR A 41 5.65 -2.29 -7.19
CA THR A 41 5.82 -2.03 -5.77
C THR A 41 4.47 -2.07 -5.10
N LEU A 42 4.33 -2.96 -4.14
CA LEU A 42 3.18 -3.05 -3.25
C LEU A 42 3.53 -2.39 -1.92
N VAL A 43 2.66 -1.50 -1.46
CA VAL A 43 2.72 -0.92 -0.13
C VAL A 43 1.42 -1.25 0.58
N ALA A 44 1.51 -1.99 1.68
CA ALA A 44 0.39 -2.24 2.58
C ALA A 44 0.57 -1.41 3.83
N THR A 45 -0.42 -0.58 4.15
CA THR A 45 -0.45 0.24 5.36
C THR A 45 -1.66 -0.16 6.19
N ALA A 46 -1.41 -0.64 7.41
CA ALA A 46 -2.43 -0.86 8.42
C ALA A 46 -2.45 0.32 9.39
N CYS A 47 -3.63 0.84 9.72
CA CYS A 47 -3.79 1.92 10.69
C CYS A 47 -5.11 1.79 11.45
N ASN A 48 -5.16 2.28 12.69
CA ASN A 48 -6.37 2.26 13.51
C ASN A 48 -7.24 3.53 13.39
N ILE A 49 -6.76 4.56 12.69
CA ILE A 49 -7.52 5.77 12.39
C ILE A 49 -7.29 6.12 10.92
N THR A 50 -8.31 5.98 10.08
CA THR A 50 -8.20 6.25 8.64
C THR A 50 -8.27 7.74 8.32
N SER A 51 -7.67 8.15 7.20
CA SER A 51 -7.94 9.42 6.53
C SER A 51 -8.68 9.15 5.22
N GLY A 52 -9.84 9.78 5.01
CA GLY A 52 -10.64 9.57 3.80
C GLY A 52 -11.05 8.11 3.54
N GLY A 53 -11.14 7.29 4.60
CA GLY A 53 -11.49 5.86 4.51
C GLY A 53 -10.33 4.90 4.25
N GLY A 54 -9.07 5.38 4.24
CA GLY A 54 -7.89 4.53 4.10
C GLY A 54 -6.71 4.96 4.97
N CYS A 55 -5.69 4.12 5.00
CA CYS A 55 -4.38 4.39 5.59
C CYS A 55 -3.37 4.82 4.51
N PRO A 56 -2.31 5.57 4.87
CA PRO A 56 -2.03 6.15 6.19
C PRO A 56 -2.91 7.36 6.53
N ASN A 57 -2.97 7.73 7.81
CA ASN A 57 -3.49 9.02 8.27
C ASN A 57 -2.35 9.88 8.83
N GLY A 58 -1.69 10.62 7.95
CA GLY A 58 -0.61 11.55 8.35
C GLY A 58 -1.08 12.85 9.01
N THR A 59 -2.39 13.04 9.20
CA THR A 59 -2.97 14.28 9.74
C THR A 59 -3.46 14.14 11.19
N THR A 60 -3.56 12.92 11.70
CA THR A 60 -4.04 12.69 13.07
C THR A 60 -2.97 13.05 14.10
N THR A 61 -3.42 13.62 15.21
CA THR A 61 -2.59 13.87 16.42
C THR A 61 -3.00 13.00 17.59
N GLU A 62 -3.88 12.02 17.37
CA GLU A 62 -4.38 11.14 18.41
C GLU A 62 -3.23 10.31 19.01
N PRO A 63 -3.00 10.36 20.34
CA PRO A 63 -1.90 9.62 20.97
C PRO A 63 -1.98 8.11 20.81
N THR A 64 -3.18 7.59 20.55
CA THR A 64 -3.43 6.16 20.33
C THR A 64 -3.29 5.76 18.87
N TYR A 65 -2.85 6.66 17.98
CA TYR A 65 -2.65 6.32 16.57
C TYR A 65 -1.56 5.26 16.42
N ALA A 66 -1.94 4.14 15.81
CA ALA A 66 -1.07 3.04 15.49
C ALA A 66 -1.08 2.83 13.97
N GLU A 67 0.11 2.84 13.37
CA GLU A 67 0.32 2.60 11.95
C GLU A 67 1.46 1.62 11.74
N ARG A 68 1.32 0.73 10.75
CA ARG A 68 2.41 -0.10 10.26
C ARG A 68 2.39 -0.20 8.75
N GLN A 69 3.55 0.01 8.14
CA GLN A 69 3.75 -0.11 6.71
C GLN A 69 4.66 -1.30 6.37
N LEU A 70 4.27 -2.06 5.34
CA LEU A 70 5.07 -3.11 4.71
C LEU A 70 5.19 -2.81 3.21
N THR A 71 6.42 -2.84 2.71
CA THR A 71 6.71 -2.63 1.28
C THR A 71 7.28 -3.90 0.67
N ARG A 72 6.83 -4.26 -0.54
CA ARG A 72 7.36 -5.40 -1.30
C ARG A 72 7.53 -5.05 -2.78
N GLY A 73 8.72 -5.33 -3.31
CA GLY A 73 9.01 -5.31 -4.73
C GLY A 73 8.68 -6.64 -5.40
N LEU A 74 8.22 -6.55 -6.64
CA LEU A 74 7.89 -7.66 -7.52
C LEU A 74 8.46 -7.38 -8.91
N THR A 75 9.11 -8.37 -9.51
CA THR A 75 9.61 -8.34 -10.88
C THR A 75 8.82 -9.34 -11.72
N GLN A 76 8.39 -8.93 -12.90
CA GLN A 76 7.74 -9.78 -13.89
C GLN A 76 8.38 -9.62 -15.26
#